data_AF-A0A1F6B2Y3-F1
#
_entry.id   AF-A0A1F6B2Y3-F1
#
_cell.length_a   1.000
_cell.length_b   1.000
_cell.length_c   1.000
_cell.angle_alpha   90.00
_cell.angle_beta   90.00
_cell.angle_gamma   90.00
#
_symmetry.space_group_name_H-M   'P 1'
#
loop_
_entity.id
_entity.type
_entity.pdbx_description
1 polymer ?
#
loop_
_entity_poly.entity_id
_entity_poly.type
_entity_poly.pdbx_seq_one_letter_code
_entity_poly.pdbx_strand_id
1 'polypeptide(L)'
;MTQLSRNPVHKDVYYSIRDDFIWVIGSLHSQEETKAFFYDFFTKTERVMFTKRLAIALMLHKGYEYGQIQYILHVSTSTISRVMNWLDSGGAGVKHVLDKLIREEKMEDFWTKVNHALDTVARLRK
;
A
#
# COMPACT_ATOMS: atom_id res chain seq x y z
N MET A 1 5.13 13.51 12.19
CA MET A 1 4.97 13.03 13.58
C MET A 1 3.87 11.99 13.59
N THR A 2 4.11 10.82 14.15
CA THR A 2 3.07 9.81 14.37
C THR A 2 2.19 10.28 15.52
N GLN A 3 0.88 10.39 15.28
CA GLN A 3 -0.10 10.77 16.31
C GLN A 3 -0.45 9.55 17.18
N LEU A 4 0.55 8.99 17.86
CA LEU A 4 0.34 7.87 18.78
C LEU A 4 0.60 8.33 20.20
N SER A 5 -0.33 8.00 21.11
CA SER A 5 -0.16 8.19 22.54
C SER A 5 1.10 7.46 23.03
N ARG A 6 1.82 8.08 23.97
CA ARG A 6 2.97 7.46 24.64
C ARG A 6 2.55 6.41 25.67
N ASN A 7 1.28 6.45 26.11
CA ASN A 7 0.75 5.48 27.06
C ASN A 7 0.27 4.25 26.29
N PRO A 8 0.89 3.08 26.51
CA PRO A 8 0.49 1.85 25.83
C PRO A 8 -0.85 1.35 26.35
N VAL A 9 -1.64 0.77 25.46
CA VAL A 9 -2.86 0.03 25.82
C VAL A 9 -2.45 -1.23 26.58
N HIS A 10 -3.27 -1.67 27.55
CA HIS A 10 -3.05 -2.94 28.25
C HIS A 10 -2.93 -4.09 27.25
N LYS A 11 -1.97 -4.99 27.46
CA LYS A 11 -1.54 -5.99 26.48
C LYS A 11 -2.68 -6.87 25.97
N ASP A 12 -3.52 -7.38 26.87
CA ASP A 12 -4.63 -8.26 26.48
C ASP A 12 -5.72 -7.51 25.69
N VAL A 13 -6.00 -6.27 26.08
CA VAL A 13 -6.94 -5.39 25.37
C VAL A 13 -6.41 -5.07 23.98
N TYR A 14 -5.11 -4.78 23.86
CA TYR A 14 -4.48 -4.50 22.57
C TYR A 14 -4.59 -5.68 21.60
N TYR A 15 -4.35 -6.91 22.08
CA TYR A 15 -4.47 -8.09 21.22
C TYR A 15 -5.91 -8.37 20.81
N SER A 16 -6.87 -8.24 21.73
CA SER A 16 -8.30 -8.36 21.39
C SER A 16 -8.69 -7.36 20.30
N ILE A 17 -8.40 -6.07 20.50
CA ILE A 17 -8.74 -5.01 19.54
C ILE A 17 -8.08 -5.25 18.17
N ARG A 18 -6.83 -5.71 18.16
CA ARG A 18 -6.12 -6.02 16.93
C ARG A 18 -6.81 -7.14 16.15
N ASP A 19 -7.18 -8.22 16.85
CA ASP A 19 -7.78 -9.39 16.23
C ASP A 19 -9.21 -9.06 15.74
N ASP A 20 -9.97 -8.27 16.51
CA ASP A 20 -11.27 -7.72 16.11
C ASP A 20 -11.15 -6.83 14.85
N PHE A 21 -10.14 -5.97 14.79
CA PHE A 21 -9.91 -5.12 13.62
C PHE A 21 -9.59 -5.94 12.35
N ILE A 22 -8.81 -7.01 12.48
CA ILE A 22 -8.54 -7.93 11.36
C ILE A 22 -9.83 -8.60 10.90
N TRP A 23 -10.67 -9.03 11.84
CA TRP A 23 -11.97 -9.63 11.54
C TRP A 23 -12.89 -8.64 10.81
N VAL A 24 -12.99 -7.39 11.28
CA VAL A 24 -13.79 -6.33 10.62
C VAL A 24 -13.35 -6.11 9.17
N ILE A 25 -12.04 -6.05 8.90
CA ILE A 25 -11.55 -5.92 7.51
C ILE A 25 -11.97 -7.12 6.66
N GLY A 26 -11.92 -8.33 7.22
CA GLY A 26 -12.29 -9.56 6.54
C GLY A 26 -13.80 -9.76 6.35
N SER A 27 -14.64 -9.06 7.13
CA SER A 27 -16.10 -9.17 7.06
C SER A 27 -16.75 -8.21 6.07
N LEU A 28 -16.00 -7.32 5.42
CA LEU A 28 -16.53 -6.41 4.40
C LEU A 28 -16.83 -7.18 3.12
N HIS A 29 -18.08 -7.18 2.66
CA HIS A 29 -18.54 -8.06 1.58
C HIS A 29 -18.81 -7.35 0.25
N SER A 30 -19.00 -6.03 0.26
CA SER A 30 -19.25 -5.24 -0.96
C SER A 30 -18.23 -4.14 -1.18
N GLN A 31 -18.11 -3.70 -2.44
CA GLN A 31 -17.21 -2.62 -2.81
C GLN A 31 -17.69 -1.28 -2.21
N GLU A 32 -19.00 -1.08 -2.13
CA GLU A 32 -19.65 0.10 -1.55
C GLU A 32 -19.37 0.19 -0.05
N GLU A 33 -19.57 -0.91 0.69
CA GLU A 33 -19.29 -1.00 2.12
C GLU A 33 -17.80 -0.78 2.40
N THR A 34 -16.93 -1.45 1.65
CA THR A 34 -15.47 -1.29 1.79
C THR A 34 -15.05 0.14 1.52
N LYS A 35 -15.65 0.79 0.52
CA LYS A 35 -15.37 2.19 0.19
C LYS A 35 -15.85 3.12 1.31
N ALA A 36 -17.06 2.93 1.83
CA ALA A 36 -17.57 3.72 2.95
C ALA A 36 -16.64 3.60 4.17
N PHE A 37 -16.31 2.36 4.59
CA PHE A 37 -15.36 2.12 5.67
C PHE A 37 -14.02 2.81 5.43
N PHE A 38 -13.47 2.73 4.21
CA PHE A 38 -12.19 3.35 3.88
C PHE A 38 -12.20 4.88 4.04
N TYR A 39 -13.29 5.54 3.67
CA TYR A 39 -13.40 7.00 3.75
C TYR A 39 -13.80 7.52 5.14
N ASP A 40 -14.56 6.74 5.89
CA ASP A 40 -15.08 7.12 7.20
C ASP A 40 -14.10 6.79 8.33
N PHE A 41 -13.42 5.63 8.24
CA PHE A 41 -12.52 5.16 9.29
C PHE A 41 -11.13 5.79 9.22
N PHE A 42 -10.55 5.91 8.02
CA PHE A 42 -9.20 6.46 7.86
C PHE A 42 -9.22 7.96 7.61
N THR A 43 -8.24 8.67 8.14
CA THR A 43 -8.00 10.06 7.77
C THR A 43 -7.52 10.19 6.32
N LYS A 44 -7.64 11.38 5.73
CA LYS A 44 -7.10 11.67 4.37
C LYS A 44 -5.63 11.27 4.24
N THR A 45 -4.82 11.56 5.26
CA THR A 45 -3.38 11.27 5.26
C THR A 45 -3.12 9.76 5.29
N GLU A 46 -3.84 9.02 6.13
CA GLU A 46 -3.72 7.57 6.22
C GLU A 46 -4.14 6.89 4.92
N ARG A 47 -5.26 7.31 4.31
CA ARG A 47 -5.68 6.80 3.00
C ARG A 47 -4.57 6.94 1.96
N VAL A 48 -3.99 8.14 1.81
CA VAL A 48 -2.88 8.38 0.88
C VAL A 48 -1.67 7.51 1.23
N MET A 49 -1.34 7.39 2.52
CA MET A 49 -0.19 6.60 2.98
C MET A 49 -0.36 5.12 2.64
N PHE A 50 -1.52 4.53 2.92
CA PHE A 50 -1.81 3.12 2.64
C PHE A 50 -1.86 2.84 1.14
N THR A 51 -2.52 3.70 0.35
CA THR A 51 -2.55 3.58 -1.12
C THR A 51 -1.15 3.66 -1.73
N LYS A 52 -0.32 4.63 -1.31
CA LYS A 52 1.06 4.73 -1.78
C LYS A 52 1.89 3.52 -1.35
N ARG A 53 1.72 3.03 -0.11
CA ARG A 53 2.43 1.84 0.37
C ARG A 53 2.12 0.61 -0.47
N LEU A 54 0.84 0.39 -0.81
CA LEU A 54 0.42 -0.70 -1.70
C LEU A 54 1.04 -0.53 -3.11
N ALA A 55 0.99 0.67 -3.68
CA ALA A 55 1.56 0.94 -5.00
C ALA A 55 3.08 0.71 -5.04
N ILE A 56 3.82 1.15 -4.01
CA ILE A 56 5.27 0.86 -3.91
C ILE A 56 5.50 -0.65 -3.88
N ALA A 57 4.72 -1.39 -3.08
CA ALA A 57 4.87 -2.84 -2.96
C ALA A 57 4.65 -3.56 -4.30
N LEU A 58 3.59 -3.18 -5.02
CA LEU A 58 3.28 -3.71 -6.35
C LEU A 58 4.39 -3.39 -7.36
N MET A 59 4.85 -2.13 -7.38
CA MET A 59 5.91 -1.71 -8.31
C MET A 59 7.25 -2.39 -8.02
N LEU A 60 7.64 -2.50 -6.75
CA LEU A 60 8.84 -3.24 -6.36
C LEU A 60 8.73 -4.72 -6.75
N HIS A 61 7.58 -5.34 -6.50
CA HIS A 61 7.35 -6.76 -6.82
C HIS A 61 7.34 -7.02 -8.34
N LYS A 62 6.93 -6.04 -9.15
CA LYS A 62 6.99 -6.09 -10.63
C LYS A 62 8.36 -5.67 -11.21
N GLY A 63 9.33 -5.31 -10.36
CA GLY A 63 10.71 -5.02 -10.76
C GLY A 63 10.98 -3.57 -11.20
N TYR A 64 10.12 -2.62 -10.85
CA TYR A 64 10.38 -1.20 -11.11
C TYR A 64 11.53 -0.67 -10.25
N GLU A 65 12.33 0.21 -10.82
CA GLU A 65 13.46 0.84 -10.13
C GLU A 65 13.00 1.93 -9.17
N TYR A 66 13.84 2.22 -8.16
CA TYR A 66 13.54 3.23 -7.14
C TYR A 66 13.25 4.59 -7.77
N GLY A 67 14.02 5.02 -8.77
CA GLY A 67 13.81 6.30 -9.44
C GLY A 67 12.44 6.42 -10.11
N GLN A 68 11.95 5.33 -10.71
CA GLN A 68 10.62 5.27 -11.32
C GLN A 68 9.53 5.38 -10.26
N ILE A 69 9.67 4.64 -9.16
CA ILE A 69 8.71 4.65 -8.05
C ILE A 69 8.66 6.03 -7.38
N GLN A 70 9.82 6.65 -7.14
CA GLN A 70 9.89 8.00 -6.56
C GLN A 70 9.18 9.02 -7.44
N TYR A 71 9.37 8.93 -8.75
CA TYR A 71 8.74 9.84 -9.70
C TYR A 71 7.22 9.67 -9.72
N ILE A 72 6.74 8.43 -9.89
CA ILE A 72 5.31 8.14 -10.03
C ILE A 72 4.53 8.43 -8.74
N LEU A 73 5.10 8.07 -7.60
CA LEU A 73 4.38 8.14 -6.32
C LEU A 73 4.76 9.35 -5.48
N HIS A 74 5.74 10.16 -5.92
CA HIS A 74 6.27 11.30 -5.16
C HIS A 74 6.60 10.91 -3.71
N VAL A 75 7.51 9.94 -3.56
CA VAL A 75 7.97 9.42 -2.27
C VAL A 75 9.50 9.46 -2.18
N SER A 76 10.04 9.44 -0.96
CA SER A 76 11.48 9.38 -0.74
C SER A 76 12.02 7.96 -0.97
N THR A 77 13.31 7.84 -1.33
CA THR A 77 14.03 6.56 -1.35
C THR A 77 13.91 5.83 -0.02
N SER A 78 14.01 6.54 1.10
CA SER A 78 13.87 5.97 2.45
C SER A 78 12.50 5.33 2.69
N THR A 79 11.44 5.88 2.08
CA THR A 79 10.10 5.28 2.14
C THR A 79 10.06 3.99 1.35
N ILE A 80 10.63 3.99 0.14
CA ILE A 80 10.73 2.79 -0.71
C ILE A 80 11.54 1.71 -0.02
N SER A 81 12.70 2.03 0.54
CA SER A 81 13.55 1.07 1.26
C SER A 81 12.83 0.41 2.44
N ARG A 82 12.00 1.15 3.20
CA ARG A 82 11.17 0.54 4.26
C ARG A 82 10.19 -0.48 3.70
N VAL A 83 9.61 -0.19 2.53
CA VAL A 83 8.70 -1.07 1.78
C VAL A 83 9.47 -2.14 0.98
N MET A 84 10.79 -2.08 0.86
CA MET A 84 11.56 -3.23 0.39
C MET A 84 11.82 -4.17 1.57
N ASN A 85 12.33 -3.61 2.67
CA ASN A 85 12.74 -4.38 3.83
C ASN A 85 11.59 -5.24 4.40
N TRP A 86 10.35 -4.72 4.50
CA TRP A 86 9.20 -5.53 4.97
C TRP A 86 8.84 -6.70 4.03
N LEU A 87 9.07 -6.60 2.70
CA LEU A 87 8.79 -7.65 1.72
C LEU A 87 9.81 -8.78 1.90
N ASP A 88 11.06 -8.41 2.18
CA ASP A 88 12.15 -9.36 2.33
C ASP A 88 12.16 -10.04 3.70
N SER A 89 11.88 -9.30 4.78
CA SER A 89 12.08 -9.79 6.16
C SER A 89 10.85 -10.42 6.83
N GLY A 90 9.66 -10.31 6.25
CA GLY A 90 8.44 -10.92 6.83
C GLY A 90 7.25 -11.00 5.88
N GLY A 91 7.46 -10.74 4.59
CA GLY A 91 6.41 -10.49 3.62
C GLY A 91 5.81 -11.73 2.95
N ALA A 92 6.02 -12.95 3.44
CA ALA A 92 5.55 -14.16 2.74
C ALA A 92 4.03 -14.11 2.44
N GLY A 93 3.22 -13.69 3.41
CA GLY A 93 1.78 -13.48 3.20
C GLY A 93 1.45 -12.33 2.25
N VAL A 94 2.24 -11.24 2.28
CA VAL A 94 2.04 -10.09 1.40
C VAL A 94 2.41 -10.43 -0.04
N LYS A 95 3.53 -11.13 -0.28
CA LYS A 95 3.99 -11.54 -1.60
C LYS A 95 2.93 -12.37 -2.33
N HIS A 96 2.33 -13.34 -1.64
CA HIS A 96 1.24 -14.15 -2.21
C HIS A 96 0.02 -13.29 -2.62
N VAL A 97 -0.36 -12.32 -1.79
CA VAL A 97 -1.45 -11.39 -2.12
C VAL A 97 -1.08 -10.49 -3.30
N LEU A 98 0.16 -10.00 -3.37
CA LEU A 98 0.65 -9.19 -4.50
C LEU A 98 0.65 -10.00 -5.80
N ASP A 99 1.10 -11.26 -5.77
CA ASP A 99 1.06 -12.17 -6.92
C ASP A 99 -0.37 -12.36 -7.43
N LYS A 100 -1.33 -12.55 -6.52
CA LYS A 100 -2.75 -12.65 -6.87
C LYS A 100 -3.22 -11.36 -7.52
N LEU A 101 -2.99 -10.21 -6.88
CA LEU A 101 -3.44 -8.91 -7.37
C LEU A 101 -2.88 -8.60 -8.76
N ILE A 102 -1.61 -8.88 -9.03
CA ILE A 102 -0.99 -8.60 -10.33
C ILE A 102 -1.66 -9.38 -11.47
N ARG A 103 -2.27 -10.53 -11.19
CA ARG A 103 -2.99 -11.34 -12.18
C ARG A 103 -4.44 -10.91 -12.39
N GLU A 104 -4.97 -10.03 -11.54
CA GLU A 104 -6.33 -9.53 -11.68
C GLU A 104 -6.42 -8.51 -12.82
N GLU A 105 -7.41 -8.66 -13.71
CA GLU A 105 -7.62 -7.74 -14.84
C GLU A 105 -7.79 -6.28 -14.40
N LYS A 106 -8.32 -6.07 -13.19
CA LYS A 106 -8.47 -4.72 -12.59
C LYS A 106 -7.15 -3.97 -12.46
N MET A 107 -6.01 -4.67 -12.46
CA MET A 107 -4.68 -4.06 -12.38
C MET A 107 -4.11 -3.62 -13.73
N GLU A 108 -4.69 -4.05 -14.86
CA GLU A 108 -4.21 -3.66 -16.20
C GLU A 108 -4.30 -2.15 -16.43
N ASP A 109 -5.42 -1.53 -16.02
CA ASP A 109 -5.61 -0.07 -16.10
C ASP A 109 -4.58 0.69 -15.25
N PHE A 110 -4.26 0.17 -14.05
CA PHE A 110 -3.22 0.75 -13.20
C PHE A 110 -1.85 0.71 -13.89
N TRP A 111 -1.44 -0.45 -14.44
CA TRP A 111 -0.14 -0.58 -15.09
C TRP A 111 -0.05 0.24 -16.37
N THR A 112 -1.13 0.32 -17.14
CA THR A 112 -1.22 1.18 -18.33
C THR A 112 -0.95 2.64 -17.98
N LYS A 113 -1.58 3.14 -16.91
CA LYS A 113 -1.38 4.52 -16.42
C LYS A 113 0.05 4.75 -15.91
N VAL A 114 0.61 3.80 -15.17
CA VAL A 114 2.00 3.88 -14.68
C VAL A 114 2.99 3.94 -15.85
N ASN A 115 2.87 3.04 -16.83
CA ASN A 115 3.77 3.00 -17.98
C ASN A 115 3.67 4.26 -18.84
N HIS A 116 2.46 4.74 -19.12
CA HIS A 116 2.25 5.99 -19.84
C HIS A 116 2.91 7.19 -19.14
N ALA A 117 2.80 7.26 -17.80
CA ALA A 117 3.44 8.31 -17.02
C ALA A 117 4.98 8.22 -17.09
N LEU A 118 5.55 7.01 -17.07
CA LEU A 118 7.00 6.81 -17.22
C LEU A 118 7.51 7.13 -18.64
N ASP A 119 6.76 6.75 -19.68
CA ASP A 119 7.12 7.03 -21.08
C ASP A 119 7.16 8.53 -21.37
N THR A 120 6.23 9.27 -20.78
CA THR A 120 6.20 10.74 -20.87
C THR A 120 7.51 11.35 -20.35
N VAL A 121 8.06 10.82 -19.26
CA VAL A 121 9.35 11.29 -18.70
C VAL A 121 10.52 10.88 -19.57
N ALA A 122 10.53 9.64 -20.06
CA ALA A 122 11.61 9.16 -20.91
C ALA A 122 11.77 10.04 -22.18
N ARG A 123 10.66 10.59 -22.68
CA ARG A 123 10.64 11.54 -23.80
C ARG A 123 11.10 12.95 -23.41
N LEU A 124 10.84 13.40 -22.18
CA LEU A 124 11.26 14.73 -21.69
C LEU A 124 12.74 14.80 -21.28
N ARG A 125 13.40 13.65 -21.07
CA ARG A 125 14.84 13.56 -20.74
C ARG A 125 15.74 13.39 -21.97
N LYS A 126 15.17 13.30 -23.17
CA LYS A 126 15.88 13.35 -24.47
C LYS A 126 15.85 14.76 -25.00
#